data_AF-I4MXS6-F1
#
_entry.id   AF-I4MXS6-F1
#
_cell.length_a   1.000
_cell.length_b   1.000
_cell.length_c   1.000
_cell.angle_alpha   90.00
_cell.angle_beta   90.00
_cell.angle_gamma   90.00
#
_symmetry.space_group_name_H-M   'P 1'
#
loop_
_entity.id
_entity.type
_entity.pdbx_description
1 polymer ?
#
loop_
_entity_poly.entity_id
_entity_poly.type
_entity_poly.pdbx_seq_one_letter_code
_entity_poly.pdbx_strand_id
1 'polypeptide(L)'
;MLAAINSMLMEMMAAIARKDYEQRRERQAQGIEKAKAEGKYQGRPVDIDLHKRILELLGAGLGIRAIARHASCSTTTVLRVRDAHL
;
A
#
# COMPACT_ATOMS: atom_id res chain seq x y z
N MET A 1 -34.09 -5.90 -37.99
CA MET A 1 -34.22 -7.11 -37.15
C MET A 1 -32.88 -7.55 -36.58
N LEU A 2 -31.87 -7.87 -37.42
CA LEU A 2 -30.51 -8.21 -36.98
C LEU A 2 -29.82 -7.15 -36.10
N ALA A 3 -29.96 -5.87 -36.43
CA ALA A 3 -29.37 -4.79 -35.63
C ALA A 3 -29.93 -4.72 -34.20
N ALA A 4 -31.24 -4.92 -34.02
CA ALA A 4 -31.87 -4.90 -32.70
C ALA A 4 -31.42 -6.08 -31.82
N ILE A 5 -31.28 -7.27 -32.42
CA ILE A 5 -30.77 -8.46 -31.73
C ILE A 5 -29.32 -8.21 -31.28
N ASN A 6 -28.47 -7.64 -32.14
CA ASN A 6 -27.09 -7.33 -31.79
C ASN A 6 -27.00 -6.29 -30.66
N SER A 7 -27.83 -5.24 -30.69
CA SER A 7 -27.87 -4.26 -29.60
C SER A 7 -28.29 -4.89 -28.27
N MET A 8 -29.34 -5.72 -28.27
CA MET A 8 -29.80 -6.41 -27.05
C MET A 8 -28.75 -7.37 -26.49
N LEU A 9 -28.02 -8.09 -27.36
CA LEU A 9 -26.92 -8.97 -26.93
C LEU A 9 -25.78 -8.17 -26.29
N MET A 10 -25.42 -7.02 -26.87
CA MET A 10 -24.39 -6.14 -26.31
C MET A 10 -24.81 -5.55 -24.96
N GLU A 11 -26.07 -5.13 -24.82
CA GLU A 11 -26.61 -4.64 -23.56
C GLU A 11 -26.62 -5.73 -22.49
N MET A 12 -27.02 -6.94 -22.84
CA MET A 12 -26.99 -8.10 -21.94
C MET A 12 -25.56 -8.41 -21.49
N MET A 13 -24.59 -8.43 -22.41
CA MET A 13 -23.18 -8.62 -22.07
C MET A 13 -22.65 -7.54 -21.13
N ALA A 14 -22.99 -6.27 -21.37
CA ALA A 14 -22.61 -5.17 -20.51
C ALA A 14 -23.20 -5.31 -19.09
N ALA A 15 -24.47 -5.71 -18.99
CA ALA A 15 -25.13 -5.95 -17.72
C ALA A 15 -24.49 -7.10 -16.93
N ILE A 16 -24.16 -8.21 -17.60
CA ILE A 16 -23.47 -9.35 -16.98
C ILE A 16 -22.08 -8.93 -16.47
N ALA A 17 -21.29 -8.25 -17.31
CA ALA A 17 -19.96 -7.80 -16.93
C ALA A 17 -19.98 -6.87 -15.71
N ARG A 18 -20.96 -5.97 -15.65
CA ARG A 18 -21.15 -5.07 -14.51
C ARG A 18 -21.51 -5.83 -13.23
N LYS A 19 -22.48 -6.75 -13.31
CA LYS A 19 -22.91 -7.58 -12.17
C LYS A 19 -21.74 -8.38 -11.59
N ASP A 20 -20.95 -9.02 -12.46
CA ASP A 20 -19.80 -9.81 -12.04
C ASP A 20 -18.72 -8.94 -11.36
N TYR A 21 -18.49 -7.73 -11.88
CA TYR A 21 -17.55 -6.78 -11.29
C TYR A 21 -18.01 -6.34 -9.89
N GLU A 22 -19.28 -5.96 -9.74
CA GLU A 22 -19.87 -5.57 -8.46
C GLU A 22 -19.76 -6.71 -7.44
N GLN A 23 -20.12 -7.94 -7.84
CA GLN A 23 -20.03 -9.10 -6.96
C GLN A 23 -18.59 -9.43 -6.53
N ARG A 24 -17.59 -9.22 -7.40
CA ARG A 24 -16.17 -9.40 -7.03
C ARG A 24 -15.74 -8.36 -6.01
N ARG A 25 -16.15 -7.10 -6.18
CA ARG A 25 -15.85 -6.03 -5.21
C ARG A 25 -16.49 -6.29 -3.85
N GLU A 26 -17.73 -6.73 -3.81
CA GLU A 26 -18.42 -7.08 -2.56
C GLU A 26 -17.69 -8.20 -1.82
N ARG A 27 -17.34 -9.29 -2.53
CA ARG A 27 -16.59 -10.41 -1.94
C ARG A 27 -15.20 -9.98 -1.46
N GLN A 28 -14.52 -9.14 -2.23
CA GLN A 28 -13.23 -8.58 -1.81
C GLN A 28 -13.39 -7.75 -0.53
N ALA A 29 -14.41 -6.89 -0.46
CA ALA A 29 -14.68 -6.07 0.72
C ALA A 29 -14.97 -6.92 1.96
N GLN A 30 -15.80 -7.96 1.83
CA GLN A 30 -16.06 -8.92 2.91
C GLN A 30 -14.77 -9.61 3.38
N GLY A 31 -13.91 -10.03 2.45
CA GLY A 31 -12.62 -10.63 2.76
C GLY A 31 -11.66 -9.66 3.48
N ILE A 32 -11.62 -8.40 3.03
CA ILE A 32 -10.83 -7.33 3.67
C ILE A 32 -11.33 -7.09 5.09
N GLU A 33 -12.63 -6.94 5.30
CA GLU A 33 -13.21 -6.70 6.64
C GLU A 33 -12.92 -7.86 7.59
N LYS A 34 -13.04 -9.11 7.12
CA LYS A 34 -12.64 -10.29 7.91
C LYS A 34 -11.16 -10.25 8.27
N ALA A 35 -10.28 -9.96 7.31
CA ALA A 35 -8.84 -9.91 7.55
C ALA A 35 -8.42 -8.72 8.45
N LYS A 36 -9.14 -7.59 8.41
CA LYS A 36 -8.97 -6.48 9.36
C LYS A 36 -9.39 -6.88 10.77
N ALA A 37 -10.53 -7.56 10.93
CA ALA A 37 -10.99 -8.06 12.23
C ALA A 37 -10.01 -9.09 12.82
N GLU A 38 -9.39 -9.90 11.97
CA GLU A 38 -8.29 -10.82 12.34
C GLU A 38 -6.94 -10.12 12.56
N GLY A 39 -6.85 -8.80 12.39
CA GLY A 39 -5.62 -8.03 12.62
C GLY A 39 -4.50 -8.26 11.61
N LYS A 40 -4.79 -8.79 10.40
CA LYS A 40 -3.77 -9.10 9.39
C LYS A 40 -3.16 -7.86 8.72
N TYR A 41 -3.89 -6.75 8.68
CA TYR A 41 -3.41 -5.50 8.08
C TYR A 41 -2.57 -4.70 9.09
N GLN A 42 -1.25 -4.89 9.05
CA GLN A 42 -0.28 -4.20 9.91
C GLN A 42 0.52 -3.10 9.17
N GLY A 43 0.12 -2.76 7.94
CA GLY A 43 0.82 -1.79 7.10
C GLY A 43 2.14 -2.31 6.56
N ARG A 44 3.00 -1.38 6.11
CA ARG A 44 4.35 -1.72 5.63
C ARG A 44 5.25 -1.99 6.84
N PRO A 45 5.94 -3.14 6.91
CA PRO A 45 6.86 -3.41 8.01
C PRO A 45 8.00 -2.40 8.02
N VAL A 46 8.48 -2.10 9.22
CA VAL A 46 9.62 -1.21 9.45
C VAL A 46 10.90 -1.89 8.95
N ASP A 47 11.73 -1.16 8.22
CA ASP A 47 13.06 -1.61 7.83
C ASP A 47 14.03 -1.44 9.01
N ILE A 48 14.22 -2.52 9.76
CA ILE A 48 15.01 -2.55 10.99
C ILE A 48 16.49 -2.24 10.69
N ASP A 49 17.02 -2.77 9.59
CA ASP A 49 18.44 -2.59 9.24
C ASP A 49 18.73 -1.18 8.76
N LEU A 50 17.78 -0.54 8.07
CA LEU A 50 17.87 0.88 7.77
C LEU A 50 17.87 1.73 9.05
N HIS A 51 16.97 1.43 9.99
CA HIS A 51 16.89 2.17 11.25
C HIS A 51 18.19 2.04 12.06
N LYS A 52 18.74 0.82 12.18
CA LYS A 52 20.04 0.58 12.85
C LYS A 52 21.16 1.42 12.24
N ARG A 53 21.32 1.39 10.92
CA ARG A 53 22.32 2.20 10.20
C ARG A 53 22.15 3.69 10.46
N ILE A 54 20.92 4.19 10.48
CA ILE A 54 20.64 5.60 10.80
C ILE A 54 21.07 5.94 12.23
N LEU A 55 20.76 5.09 13.21
CA LEU A 55 21.12 5.30 14.61
C LEU A 55 22.64 5.27 14.84
N GLU A 56 23.34 4.34 14.19
CA GLU A 56 24.81 4.27 14.22
C GLU A 56 25.44 5.57 13.67
N LEU A 57 24.95 6.06 12.54
CA LEU A 57 25.45 7.30 11.93
C LEU A 57 25.08 8.56 12.74
N LEU A 58 23.93 8.55 13.44
CA LEU A 58 23.57 9.60 14.40
C LEU A 58 24.51 9.59 15.61
N GLY A 59 24.83 8.41 16.15
CA GLY A 59 25.80 8.25 17.24
C GLY A 59 27.22 8.69 16.87
N ALA A 60 27.60 8.54 15.59
CA ALA A 60 28.83 9.07 15.04
C ALA A 60 28.82 10.60 14.79
N GLY A 61 27.71 11.30 15.08
CA GLY A 61 27.60 12.75 14.99
C GLY A 61 27.42 13.29 13.57
N LEU A 62 27.05 12.46 12.58
CA LEU A 62 26.84 12.94 11.21
C LEU A 62 25.56 13.79 11.10
N GLY A 63 25.61 14.79 10.23
CA GLY A 63 24.43 15.60 9.90
C GLY A 63 23.37 14.82 9.10
N ILE A 64 22.09 15.16 9.28
CA ILE A 64 20.92 14.47 8.70
C ILE A 64 21.03 14.24 7.18
N ARG A 65 21.51 15.25 6.42
CA ARG A 65 21.67 15.13 4.96
C ARG A 65 22.77 14.15 4.56
N ALA A 66 23.85 14.06 5.35
CA ALA A 66 24.90 13.08 5.12
C ALA A 66 24.39 11.67 5.42
N ILE A 67 23.70 11.49 6.54
CA ILE A 67 23.08 10.21 6.92
C ILE A 67 22.13 9.72 5.83
N ALA A 68 21.24 10.59 5.34
CA ALA A 68 20.30 10.25 4.27
C ALA A 68 21.01 9.72 3.00
N ARG A 69 22.13 10.33 2.61
CA ARG A 69 22.95 9.85 1.48
C ARG A 69 23.59 8.49 1.77
N HIS A 70 24.22 8.33 2.93
CA HIS A 70 24.93 7.09 3.29
C HIS A 70 23.97 5.91 3.53
N ALA A 71 22.80 6.17 4.09
CA ALA A 71 21.77 5.17 4.34
C ALA A 71 20.80 5.00 3.15
N SER A 72 21.03 5.71 2.04
CA SER A 72 20.20 5.69 0.81
C SER A 72 18.69 5.85 1.10
N CYS A 73 18.34 6.80 1.97
CA CYS A 73 16.97 7.08 2.36
C CYS A 73 16.66 8.59 2.32
N SER A 74 15.39 8.95 2.46
CA SER A 74 14.99 10.36 2.54
C SER A 74 15.43 10.99 3.86
N THR A 75 15.72 12.29 3.85
CA THR A 75 15.97 13.07 5.08
C THR A 75 14.79 13.00 6.05
N THR A 76 13.56 12.88 5.55
CA THR A 76 12.36 12.68 6.37
C THR A 76 12.35 11.36 7.11
N THR A 77 12.90 10.29 6.50
CA THR A 77 13.05 8.99 7.16
C THR A 77 14.06 9.09 8.30
N VAL A 78 15.20 9.74 8.07
CA VAL A 78 16.22 9.99 9.10
C VAL A 78 15.64 10.78 10.27
N LEU A 79 14.91 11.87 10.00
CA LEU A 79 14.25 12.68 11.03
C LEU A 79 13.24 11.87 11.82
N ARG A 80 12.37 11.12 11.15
CA ARG A 80 11.37 10.25 11.80
C ARG A 80 12.02 9.20 12.71
N VAL A 81 13.12 8.60 12.28
CA VAL A 81 13.87 7.63 13.10
C VAL A 81 14.49 8.32 14.31
N ARG A 82 15.13 9.48 14.12
CA ARG A 82 15.70 10.29 15.20
C ARG A 82 14.64 10.66 16.23
N ASP A 83 13.52 11.23 15.80
CA ASP A 83 12.47 11.73 16.69
C ASP A 83 11.73 10.59 17.42
N ALA A 84 11.74 9.37 16.87
CA ALA A 84 11.18 8.19 17.53
C ALA A 84 12.13 7.55 18.58
N HIS A 85 13.41 7.93 18.60
CA HIS A 85 14.43 7.41 19.53
C HIS A 85 14.99 8.48 20.48
N LEU A 86 14.44 9.70 20.45
CA LEU A 86 14.62 10.75 21.45
C LEU A 86 13.50 10.67 22.49
#